data_AF-A0A8R7P8H9-F1
#
_entry.id   AF-A0A8R7P8H9-F1
#
_cell.length_a   1.000
_cell.length_b   1.000
_cell.length_c   1.000
_cell.angle_alpha   90.00
_cell.angle_beta   90.00
_cell.angle_gamma   90.00
#
_symmetry.space_group_name_H-M   'P 1'
#
loop_
_entity.id
_entity.type
_entity.pdbx_description
1 polymer ?
#
loop_
_entity_poly.entity_id
_entity_poly.type
_entity_poly.pdbx_seq_one_letter_code
_entity_poly.pdbx_strand_id
1 'polypeptide(L)'
;MARGCQIPVYSSMQNAFFKYAECSPSCFVLALVYMVRHLHQPNVYMTPFSVHRLLITSVVVDAKFTDDAFFNNALYARVGGINTIEMNRLELDLLFNLDFGLKVNLETFGSYYLQLEKHAPVSPERLPV
;
A
#
# COMPACT_ATOMS: atom_id res chain seq x y z
N MET A 1 -9.37 -28.47 18.45
CA MET A 1 -10.08 -28.11 17.21
C MET A 1 -9.90 -26.63 16.96
N ALA A 2 -8.85 -26.26 16.22
CA ALA A 2 -8.55 -24.87 15.86
C ALA A 2 -9.49 -24.47 14.71
N ARG A 3 -10.52 -23.67 15.01
CA ARG A 3 -11.34 -23.06 13.95
C ARG A 3 -10.51 -21.95 13.31
N GLY A 4 -10.25 -22.11 12.01
CA GLY A 4 -9.51 -21.16 11.20
C GLY A 4 -10.12 -19.77 11.29
N CYS A 5 -9.35 -18.83 11.84
CA CYS A 5 -9.64 -17.41 11.77
C CYS A 5 -9.30 -16.96 10.33
N GLN A 6 -10.23 -17.12 9.40
CA GLN A 6 -10.19 -16.41 8.14
C GLN A 6 -10.39 -14.93 8.46
N ILE A 7 -9.30 -14.16 8.39
CA ILE A 7 -9.28 -12.72 8.66
C ILE A 7 -10.14 -12.04 7.57
N PRO A 8 -11.35 -11.51 7.88
CA PRO A 8 -12.26 -10.91 6.88
C PRO A 8 -11.79 -9.52 6.39
N VAL A 9 -10.68 -9.04 6.92
CA VAL A 9 -10.15 -7.68 6.69
C VAL A 9 -9.46 -7.58 5.33
N TYR A 10 -8.75 -8.64 4.90
CA TYR A 10 -7.96 -8.62 3.66
C TYR A 10 -8.83 -8.55 2.40
N SER A 11 -9.93 -9.31 2.36
CA SER A 11 -10.85 -9.35 1.21
C SER A 11 -11.73 -8.10 1.10
N SER A 12 -12.06 -7.48 2.25
CA SER A 12 -12.84 -6.24 2.28
C SER A 12 -11.99 -5.02 1.89
N MET A 13 -10.69 -5.01 2.27
CA MET A 13 -9.77 -3.94 1.90
C MET A 13 -9.43 -3.89 0.42
N GLN A 14 -9.20 -5.05 -0.20
CA GLN A 14 -8.97 -5.11 -1.64
C GLN A 14 -10.19 -4.56 -2.39
N ASN A 15 -11.40 -5.00 -2.07
CA ASN A 15 -12.59 -4.55 -2.80
C ASN A 15 -12.91 -3.07 -2.60
N ALA A 16 -12.56 -2.44 -1.47
CA ALA A 16 -12.80 -1.02 -1.27
C ALA A 16 -11.70 -0.13 -1.87
N PHE A 17 -10.42 -0.49 -1.75
CA PHE A 17 -9.34 0.26 -2.41
C PHE A 17 -9.40 0.13 -3.94
N PHE A 18 -9.57 -1.09 -4.48
CA PHE A 18 -9.67 -1.28 -5.94
C PHE A 18 -10.94 -0.67 -6.55
N LYS A 19 -12.03 -0.56 -5.79
CA LYS A 19 -13.32 -0.05 -6.31
C LYS A 19 -13.53 1.45 -6.10
N TYR A 20 -12.85 2.05 -5.11
CA TYR A 20 -12.98 3.49 -4.82
C TYR A 20 -11.76 4.32 -5.19
N ALA A 21 -10.57 3.73 -5.38
CA ALA A 21 -9.37 4.51 -5.62
C ALA A 21 -9.01 4.70 -7.10
N GLU A 22 -9.65 4.00 -8.05
CA GLU A 22 -9.26 4.00 -9.48
C GLU A 22 -7.74 3.80 -9.73
N CYS A 23 -7.00 3.33 -8.71
CA CYS A 23 -5.56 3.30 -8.74
C CYS A 23 -5.08 2.32 -9.80
N SER A 24 -4.19 2.79 -10.66
CA SER A 24 -3.48 1.94 -11.61
C SER A 24 -2.78 0.79 -10.88
N PRO A 25 -2.65 -0.41 -11.47
CA PRO A 25 -1.91 -1.54 -10.89
C PRO A 25 -0.48 -1.17 -10.44
N SER A 26 0.10 -0.11 -11.02
CA SER A 26 1.39 0.46 -10.61
C SER A 26 1.43 0.89 -9.15
N CYS A 27 0.30 1.29 -8.56
CA CYS A 27 0.26 1.78 -7.19
C CYS A 27 0.65 0.71 -6.16
N PHE A 28 0.34 -0.56 -6.44
CA PHE A 28 0.74 -1.66 -5.58
C PHE A 28 2.26 -1.89 -5.61
N VAL A 29 2.86 -1.77 -6.80
CA VAL A 29 4.31 -1.91 -6.97
C VAL A 29 5.03 -0.78 -6.23
N LEU A 30 4.55 0.46 -6.35
CA LEU A 30 5.12 1.61 -5.66
C LEU A 30 4.93 1.54 -4.15
N ALA A 31 3.75 1.14 -3.68
CA ALA A 31 3.49 0.89 -2.26
C ALA A 31 4.46 -0.16 -1.68
N LEU A 32 4.75 -1.23 -2.45
CA LEU A 32 5.74 -2.24 -2.04
C LEU A 32 7.16 -1.68 -1.98
N VAL A 33 7.56 -0.83 -2.94
CA VAL A 33 8.85 -0.13 -2.89
C VAL A 33 8.95 0.73 -1.63
N TYR A 34 7.90 1.47 -1.28
CA TYR A 34 7.86 2.31 -0.07
C TYR A 34 7.94 1.48 1.20
N MET A 35 7.21 0.36 1.27
CA MET A 35 7.32 -0.56 2.39
C MET A 35 8.75 -1.07 2.53
N VAL A 36 9.36 -1.63 1.47
CA VAL A 36 10.72 -2.17 1.51
C VAL A 36 11.74 -1.11 1.93
N ARG A 37 11.62 0.14 1.45
CA ARG A 37 12.46 1.26 1.90
C ARG A 37 12.29 1.56 3.38
N HIS A 38 11.05 1.53 3.88
CA HIS A 38 10.77 1.70 5.31
C HIS A 38 11.37 0.55 6.14
N LEU A 39 11.40 -0.69 5.64
CA LEU A 39 11.96 -1.84 6.36
C LEU A 39 13.47 -1.84 6.42
N HIS A 40 14.11 -1.17 5.47
CA HIS A 40 15.57 -1.06 5.41
C HIS A 40 16.13 -0.10 6.47
N GLN A 41 15.27 0.66 7.15
CA GLN A 41 15.68 1.50 8.27
C GLN A 41 16.06 0.64 9.49
N PRO A 42 17.19 0.94 10.16
CA PRO A 42 17.60 0.20 11.34
C PRO A 42 16.55 0.40 12.45
N ASN A 43 16.25 -0.67 13.20
CA ASN A 43 15.37 -0.68 14.38
C ASN A 43 13.84 -0.66 14.11
N VAL A 44 13.39 -1.06 12.92
CA VAL A 44 11.95 -1.22 12.62
C VAL A 44 11.46 -2.61 13.04
N TYR A 45 10.61 -2.67 14.06
CA TYR A 45 9.91 -3.89 14.47
C TYR A 45 8.48 -3.90 13.95
N MET A 46 8.16 -4.83 13.06
CA MET A 46 6.81 -4.94 12.50
C MET A 46 6.00 -6.03 13.19
N THR A 47 4.80 -5.66 13.63
CA THR A 47 3.73 -6.63 13.93
C THR A 47 2.82 -6.77 12.70
N PRO A 48 2.06 -7.87 12.56
CA PRO A 48 1.10 -8.03 11.46
C PRO A 48 0.10 -6.87 11.33
N PHE A 49 -0.27 -6.26 12.46
CA PHE A 49 -1.09 -5.05 12.50
C PHE A 49 -0.36 -3.80 12.00
N SER A 50 0.94 -3.68 12.29
CA SER A 50 1.81 -2.62 11.77
C SER A 50 1.98 -2.72 10.26
N VAL A 51 2.17 -3.93 9.72
CA VAL A 51 2.30 -4.18 8.27
C VAL A 51 1.05 -3.76 7.51
N HIS A 52 -0.12 -4.12 8.04
CA HIS A 52 -1.40 -3.75 7.43
C HIS A 52 -1.59 -2.22 7.38
N ARG A 53 -1.31 -1.52 8.49
CA ARG A 53 -1.37 -0.05 8.56
C ARG A 53 -0.35 0.60 7.62
N LEU A 54 0.86 0.06 7.56
CA LEU A 54 1.90 0.53 6.67
C LEU A 54 1.48 0.37 5.21
N LEU A 55 0.94 -0.79 4.81
CA LEU A 55 0.46 -1.04 3.44
C LEU A 55 -0.60 -0.01 3.02
N ILE A 56 -1.61 0.22 3.86
CA ILE A 56 -2.66 1.22 3.59
C ILE A 56 -2.04 2.60 3.41
N THR A 57 -1.13 2.96 4.31
CA THR A 57 -0.46 4.27 4.28
C THR A 57 0.38 4.44 3.02
N SER A 58 1.12 3.39 2.62
CA SER A 58 1.91 3.41 1.39
C SER A 58 1.04 3.58 0.15
N VAL A 59 -0.12 2.93 0.08
CA VAL A 59 -1.09 3.12 -1.02
C VAL A 59 -1.64 4.54 -1.06
N VAL A 60 -1.96 5.14 0.10
CA VAL A 60 -2.49 6.51 0.15
C VAL A 60 -1.45 7.53 -0.27
N VAL A 61 -0.22 7.40 0.24
CA VAL A 61 0.88 8.28 -0.15
C VAL A 61 1.15 8.16 -1.65
N ASP A 62 1.10 6.94 -2.19
CA ASP A 62 1.28 6.73 -3.62
C ASP A 62 0.16 7.33 -4.48
N ALA A 63 -1.10 7.08 -4.11
CA ALA A 63 -2.26 7.62 -4.81
C ALA A 63 -2.23 9.14 -4.84
N LYS A 64 -1.88 9.80 -3.72
CA LYS A 64 -1.73 11.25 -3.69
C LYS A 64 -0.55 11.80 -4.48
N PHE A 65 0.48 10.97 -4.69
CA PHE A 65 1.69 11.38 -5.41
C PHE A 65 1.54 11.16 -6.92
N THR A 66 0.85 10.09 -7.32
CA THR A 66 0.75 9.62 -8.71
C THR A 66 -0.57 10.00 -9.37
N ASP A 67 -1.68 10.05 -8.63
CA ASP A 67 -3.01 10.32 -9.19
C ASP A 67 -3.38 11.81 -9.07
N ASP A 68 -3.86 12.40 -10.17
CA ASP A 68 -4.32 13.80 -10.21
C ASP A 68 -5.60 14.03 -9.38
N ALA A 69 -6.38 12.97 -9.16
CA ALA A 69 -7.63 12.99 -8.40
C ALA A 69 -7.51 12.06 -7.17
N PHE A 70 -7.28 12.65 -6.00
CA PHE A 70 -7.14 11.92 -4.74
C PHE A 70 -8.19 12.31 -3.71
N PHE A 71 -8.45 11.41 -2.77
CA PHE A 71 -9.41 11.63 -1.68
C PHE A 71 -8.72 12.17 -0.42
N ASN A 72 -9.53 12.68 0.52
CA ASN A 72 -9.02 13.10 1.82
C ASN A 72 -8.66 11.90 2.71
N ASN A 73 -7.81 12.15 3.71
CA ASN A 73 -7.39 11.10 4.66
C ASN A 73 -8.53 10.53 5.49
N ALA A 74 -9.63 11.26 5.68
CA ALA A 74 -10.78 10.76 6.43
C ALA A 74 -11.49 9.62 5.68
N LEU A 75 -11.57 9.71 4.34
CA LEU A 75 -12.09 8.63 3.50
C LEU A 75 -11.16 7.43 3.50
N TYR A 76 -9.86 7.64 3.33
CA TYR A 76 -8.89 6.54 3.39
C TYR A 76 -8.83 5.87 4.76
N ALA A 77 -8.94 6.63 5.86
CA ALA A 77 -9.00 6.09 7.21
C ALA A 77 -10.24 5.22 7.41
N ARG A 78 -11.41 5.68 6.92
CA ARG A 78 -12.66 4.94 6.98
C ARG A 78 -12.60 3.63 6.19
N VAL A 79 -12.00 3.64 4.99
CA VAL A 79 -11.78 2.43 4.18
C VAL A 79 -10.74 1.52 4.82
N GLY A 80 -9.68 2.11 5.38
CA GLY A 80 -8.58 1.46 6.11
C GLY A 80 -8.97 0.90 7.48
N GLY A 81 -10.19 1.16 7.97
CA GLY A 81 -10.61 0.75 9.31
C GLY A 81 -9.78 1.37 10.44
N ILE A 82 -9.16 2.53 10.20
CA ILE A 82 -8.35 3.26 11.20
C ILE A 82 -8.92 4.65 11.43
N ASN A 83 -8.49 5.29 12.52
CA ASN A 83 -8.93 6.65 12.82
C ASN A 83 -8.23 7.67 11.90
N THR A 84 -8.92 8.75 11.51
CA THR A 84 -8.35 9.81 10.66
C THR A 84 -7.10 10.44 11.26
N ILE A 85 -7.07 10.67 12.58
CA ILE A 85 -5.90 11.21 13.27
C ILE A 85 -4.71 10.25 13.14
N GLU A 86 -4.98 8.95 13.23
CA GLU A 86 -3.96 7.93 13.08
C GLU A 86 -3.47 7.84 11.63
N MET A 87 -4.37 7.87 10.65
CA MET A 87 -4.02 7.91 9.22
C MET A 87 -3.10 9.09 8.91
N ASN A 88 -3.42 10.29 9.44
CA ASN A 88 -2.58 11.48 9.25
C ASN A 88 -1.18 11.31 9.85
N ARG A 89 -1.07 10.69 11.04
CA ARG A 89 0.22 10.42 11.68
C ARG A 89 1.04 9.42 10.87
N LEU A 90 0.42 8.31 10.47
CA LEU A 90 1.09 7.27 9.68
C LEU A 90 1.57 7.82 8.34
N GLU A 91 0.78 8.65 7.67
CA GLU A 91 1.18 9.32 6.42
C GLU A 91 2.44 10.17 6.63
N LEU A 92 2.43 11.04 7.65
CA LEU A 92 3.59 11.88 7.96
C LEU A 92 4.80 11.04 8.34
N ASP A 93 4.63 10.05 9.21
CA ASP A 93 5.70 9.15 9.63
C ASP A 93 6.31 8.44 8.41
N LEU A 94 5.50 7.93 7.48
CA LEU A 94 6.00 7.30 6.27
C LEU A 94 6.78 8.29 5.40
N LEU A 95 6.26 9.51 5.20
CA LEU A 95 6.93 10.55 4.41
C LEU A 95 8.29 10.93 4.99
N PHE A 96 8.36 11.12 6.32
CA PHE A 96 9.63 11.40 7.00
C PHE A 96 10.59 10.21 6.92
N ASN A 97 10.11 8.98 7.08
CA ASN A 97 10.95 7.78 6.96
C ASN A 97 11.49 7.55 5.54
N LEU A 98 10.83 8.10 4.54
CA LEU A 98 11.28 8.07 3.14
C LEU A 98 12.08 9.31 2.75
N ASP A 99 12.34 10.25 3.68
CA ASP A 99 12.94 11.56 3.39
C ASP A 99 12.24 12.30 2.23
N PHE A 100 10.92 12.13 2.12
CA PHE A 100 10.09 12.62 1.00
C PHE A 100 10.54 12.12 -0.39
N GLY A 101 11.42 11.11 -0.45
CA GLY A 101 11.94 10.49 -1.65
C GLY A 101 10.97 9.53 -2.32
N LEU A 102 9.79 10.02 -2.72
CA LEU A 102 8.72 9.21 -3.33
C LEU A 102 9.00 8.87 -4.81
N LYS A 103 9.89 9.62 -5.46
CA LYS A 103 10.23 9.37 -6.86
C LYS A 103 10.87 7.99 -7.02
N VAL A 104 10.24 7.13 -7.82
CA VAL A 104 10.78 5.84 -8.23
C VAL A 104 11.10 5.90 -9.72
N ASN A 105 12.34 5.55 -10.08
CA ASN A 105 12.74 5.49 -11.48
C ASN A 105 12.06 4.30 -12.17
N LEU A 106 11.81 4.43 -13.48
CA LEU A 106 11.20 3.36 -14.30
C LEU A 106 11.99 2.04 -14.22
N GLU A 107 13.32 2.12 -14.13
CA GLU A 107 14.18 0.94 -13.97
C GLU A 107 13.93 0.21 -12.64
N THR A 108 13.83 0.97 -11.54
CA THR A 108 13.50 0.42 -10.23
C THR A 108 12.10 -0.16 -10.22
N PHE A 109 11.12 0.57 -10.76
CA PHE A 109 9.75 0.10 -10.89
C PHE A 109 9.67 -1.22 -11.67
N GLY A 110 10.33 -1.30 -12.84
CA GLY A 110 10.37 -2.52 -13.66
C GLY A 110 11.04 -3.69 -12.96
N SER A 111 12.12 -3.46 -12.21
CA SER A 111 12.78 -4.51 -11.41
C SER A 111 11.85 -5.06 -10.33
N TYR A 112 11.14 -4.20 -9.59
CA TYR A 112 10.18 -4.64 -8.58
C TYR A 112 8.96 -5.33 -9.19
N TYR A 113 8.45 -4.85 -10.33
CA TYR A 113 7.37 -5.49 -11.07
C TYR A 113 7.75 -6.91 -11.49
N LEU A 114 8.94 -7.09 -12.08
CA LEU A 114 9.44 -8.41 -12.48
C LEU A 114 9.67 -9.34 -11.29
N GLN A 115 10.13 -8.81 -10.15
CA GLN A 115 10.29 -9.60 -8.93
C GLN A 115 8.94 -10.03 -8.37
N LEU A 116 7.93 -9.15 -8.40
CA LEU A 116 6.56 -9.48 -8.01
C LEU A 116 5.96 -10.56 -8.89
N GLU A 117 6.09 -10.44 -10.21
CA GLU A 117 5.60 -11.44 -11.16
C GLU A 117 6.22 -12.82 -10.93
N LYS A 118 7.51 -12.87 -10.56
CA LYS A 118 8.22 -14.11 -10.23
C LYS A 118 7.75 -14.76 -8.92
N HIS A 119 7.38 -13.96 -7.92
CA HIS A 119 7.01 -14.46 -6.59
C HIS A 119 5.49 -14.63 -6.39
N ALA A 120 4.68 -13.95 -7.20
CA ALA A 120 3.24 -14.06 -7.24
C ALA A 120 2.84 -14.04 -8.72
N PRO A 121 2.82 -15.19 -9.43
CA PRO A 121 2.36 -15.23 -10.81
C PRO A 121 0.92 -14.75 -10.85
N VAL A 122 0.72 -13.51 -11.31
CA VAL A 122 -0.60 -12.94 -11.53
C VAL A 122 -1.20 -13.77 -12.67
N SER A 123 -2.18 -14.60 -12.37
CA SER A 123 -2.90 -15.34 -13.40
C SER A 123 -3.50 -14.32 -14.39
N PRO A 124 -3.39 -14.50 -15.71
CA PRO A 124 -3.58 -13.44 -16.73
C PRO A 124 -4.96 -12.77 -16.84
N GLU A 125 -5.88 -12.94 -15.89
CA GLU A 125 -7.31 -12.80 -16.19
C GLU A 125 -7.96 -11.44 -15.91
N ARG A 126 -7.23 -10.38 -15.50
CA ARG A 126 -7.89 -9.09 -15.19
C ARG A 126 -7.08 -7.84 -15.52
N LEU A 127 -6.79 -7.63 -16.81
CA LEU A 127 -6.63 -6.28 -17.36
C LEU A 127 -7.78 -6.07 -18.36
N PRO A 128 -8.69 -5.10 -18.15
CA PRO A 128 -9.64 -4.73 -19.18
C PRO A 128 -8.86 -4.10 -20.34
N VAL A 129 -9.01 -4.69 -21.51
CA VAL A 129 -8.61 -4.12 -22.80
C VAL A 129 -9.50 -2.92 -23.12
#